data_AF-A0A9X5HC43-F1
#
_entry.id   AF-A0A9X5HC43-F1
#
_cell.length_a   1.000
_cell.length_b   1.000
_cell.length_c   1.000
_cell.angle_alpha   90.00
_cell.angle_beta   90.00
_cell.angle_gamma   90.00
#
_symmetry.space_group_name_H-M   'P 1'
#
loop_
_entity.id
_entity.type
_entity.pdbx_description
1 polymer ?
#
loop_
_entity_poly.entity_id
_entity_poly.type
_entity_poly.pdbx_seq_one_letter_code
_entity_poly.pdbx_strand_id
1 'polypeptide(L)'
;MTDRALSVVRAGALTTVQDRGRPGHAHLGVPRSGALDGPAAALANRLVGNGPDAAVLETTLDGCSLRPRSAVTVAVTGAPCRVTVD
;
A
#
# COMPACT_ATOMS: atom_id res chain seq x y z
N MET A 1 -2.10 6.34 -24.53
CA MET A 1 -1.67 6.03 -23.14
C MET A 1 -2.88 5.54 -22.37
N THR A 2 -2.85 4.35 -21.82
CA THR A 2 -3.89 3.90 -20.88
C THR A 2 -3.77 4.69 -19.59
N ASP A 3 -4.83 5.36 -19.16
CA ASP A 3 -4.91 6.14 -17.91
C ASP A 3 -4.97 5.21 -16.69
N ARG A 4 -3.88 4.47 -16.43
CA ARG A 4 -3.73 3.58 -15.28
C ARG A 4 -3.28 4.38 -14.06
N ALA A 5 -4.25 4.99 -13.39
CA ALA A 5 -4.02 5.75 -12.17
C ALA A 5 -5.13 5.49 -11.14
N LEU A 6 -4.80 5.76 -9.87
CA LEU A 6 -5.74 5.86 -8.76
C LEU A 6 -5.86 7.32 -8.37
N SER A 7 -7.05 7.90 -8.45
CA SER A 7 -7.31 9.23 -7.92
C SER A 7 -7.59 9.13 -6.42
N VAL A 8 -6.86 9.89 -5.60
CA VAL A 8 -7.13 9.96 -4.15
C VAL A 8 -8.33 10.88 -3.92
N VAL A 9 -9.44 10.32 -3.48
CA VAL A 9 -10.66 11.08 -3.13
C VAL A 9 -10.59 11.54 -1.68
N ARG A 10 -10.03 10.69 -0.79
CA ARG A 10 -9.75 11.00 0.61
C ARG A 10 -8.47 10.30 1.03
N ALA A 11 -7.52 11.04 1.59
CA ALA A 11 -6.20 10.51 1.95
C ALA A 11 -6.20 9.66 3.23
N GLY A 12 -7.14 9.89 4.15
CA GLY A 12 -7.06 9.37 5.51
C GLY A 12 -6.07 10.13 6.39
N ALA A 13 -5.92 9.68 7.62
CA ALA A 13 -5.05 10.26 8.64
C ALA A 13 -3.58 10.14 8.23
N LEU A 14 -3.19 8.96 7.72
CA LEU A 14 -1.87 8.74 7.13
C LEU A 14 -1.94 7.59 6.14
N THR A 15 -1.75 7.88 4.85
CA THR A 15 -1.57 6.88 3.81
C THR A 15 -0.24 7.11 3.12
N THR A 16 0.59 6.07 3.07
CA THR A 16 1.93 6.13 2.49
C THR A 16 2.12 5.00 1.49
N VAL A 17 2.96 5.24 0.48
CA VAL A 17 3.44 4.17 -0.39
C VAL A 17 4.59 3.48 0.34
N GLN A 18 4.47 2.17 0.55
CA GLN A 18 5.48 1.36 1.22
C GLN A 18 5.87 0.15 0.39
N ASP A 19 7.14 -0.22 0.47
CA ASP A 19 7.72 -1.42 -0.14
C ASP A 19 8.53 -2.18 0.93
N ARG A 20 9.61 -2.87 0.53
CA ARG A 20 10.52 -3.58 1.45
C ARG A 20 11.47 -2.65 2.21
N GLY A 21 11.44 -1.36 1.92
CA GLY A 21 12.31 -0.36 2.50
C GLY A 21 13.71 -0.35 1.89
N ARG A 22 14.63 0.25 2.63
CA ARG A 22 16.01 0.59 2.26
C ARG A 22 17.00 0.13 3.35
N PRO A 23 17.14 -1.18 3.60
CA PRO A 23 18.11 -1.70 4.57
C PRO A 23 19.55 -1.33 4.18
N GLY A 24 20.48 -1.43 5.14
CA GLY A 24 21.92 -1.23 4.90
C GLY A 24 22.43 0.22 5.03
N HIS A 25 21.54 1.21 5.08
CA HIS A 25 21.92 2.64 5.07
C HIS A 25 21.90 3.30 6.46
N ALA A 26 21.81 2.51 7.54
CA ALA A 26 21.73 3.03 8.91
C ALA A 26 22.98 3.83 9.31
N HIS A 27 24.15 3.48 8.77
CA HIS A 27 25.41 4.20 8.98
C HIS A 27 25.39 5.64 8.43
N LEU A 28 24.43 5.97 7.56
CA LEU A 28 24.19 7.32 7.03
C LEU A 28 23.02 8.02 7.73
N GLY A 29 22.46 7.43 8.79
CA GLY A 29 21.25 7.95 9.46
C GLY A 29 19.95 7.71 8.69
N VAL A 30 19.97 6.87 7.65
CA VAL A 30 18.76 6.56 6.86
C VAL A 30 18.03 5.36 7.48
N PRO A 31 16.76 5.51 7.91
CA PRO A 31 16.01 4.42 8.51
C PRO A 31 15.63 3.36 7.46
N ARG A 32 15.42 2.11 7.92
CA ARG A 32 15.03 0.99 7.04
C ARG A 32 13.73 1.28 6.26
N SER A 33 12.75 2.00 6.83
CA SER A 33 11.44 2.22 6.20
C SER A 33 10.77 0.90 5.79
N GLY A 34 9.92 0.94 4.76
CA GLY A 34 9.09 -0.17 4.34
C GLY A 34 7.80 -0.27 5.15
N ALA A 35 6.95 -1.21 4.75
CA ALA A 35 5.70 -1.46 5.45
C ALA A 35 5.96 -1.81 6.92
N LEU A 36 5.19 -1.20 7.83
CA LEU A 36 5.26 -1.45 9.26
C LEU A 36 4.89 -2.90 9.58
N ASP A 37 3.85 -3.42 8.92
CA ASP A 37 3.48 -4.85 8.91
C ASP A 37 3.89 -5.50 7.58
N GLY A 38 5.17 -5.89 7.51
CA GLY A 38 5.76 -6.55 6.33
C GLY A 38 5.02 -7.83 5.89
N PRO A 39 4.68 -8.76 6.80
CA PRO A 39 3.89 -9.95 6.46
C PRO A 39 2.53 -9.64 5.83
N ALA A 40 1.79 -8.65 6.34
CA ALA A 40 0.51 -8.23 5.75
C ALA A 40 0.71 -7.63 4.35
N ALA A 41 1.67 -6.71 4.17
CA ALA A 41 2.00 -6.13 2.87
C ALA A 41 2.38 -7.23 1.84
N ALA A 42 3.17 -8.21 2.26
CA ALA A 42 3.54 -9.34 1.42
C ALA A 42 2.32 -10.22 1.06
N LEU A 43 1.38 -10.41 1.98
CA LEU A 43 0.14 -11.13 1.70
C LEU A 43 -0.73 -10.37 0.69
N ALA A 44 -0.91 -9.06 0.84
CA ALA A 44 -1.67 -8.23 -0.11
C ALA A 44 -1.13 -8.38 -1.53
N ASN A 45 0.20 -8.26 -1.71
CA ASN A 45 0.83 -8.45 -3.01
C ASN A 45 0.61 -9.86 -3.57
N ARG A 46 0.81 -10.92 -2.76
CA ARG A 46 0.59 -12.30 -3.22
C ARG A 46 -0.85 -12.55 -3.67
N LEU A 47 -1.84 -12.00 -2.96
CA LEU A 47 -3.26 -12.20 -3.27
C LEU A 47 -3.66 -11.63 -4.64
N VAL A 48 -2.96 -10.60 -5.13
CA VAL A 48 -3.20 -10.01 -6.45
C VAL A 48 -2.15 -10.42 -7.50
N GLY A 49 -1.25 -11.35 -7.16
CA GLY A 49 -0.23 -11.87 -8.08
C GLY A 49 0.97 -10.95 -8.30
N ASN A 50 1.17 -9.95 -7.46
CA ASN A 50 2.33 -9.06 -7.53
C ASN A 50 3.62 -9.75 -7.04
N GLY A 51 4.76 -9.27 -7.53
CA GLY A 51 6.08 -9.65 -7.02
C GLY A 51 6.35 -9.14 -5.59
N PRO A 52 7.34 -9.72 -4.89
CA PRO A 52 7.63 -9.42 -3.48
C PRO A 52 8.18 -8.01 -3.22
N ASP A 53 8.63 -7.31 -4.26
CA ASP A 53 9.17 -5.94 -4.20
C ASP A 53 8.15 -4.89 -4.64
N ALA A 54 6.93 -5.30 -5.03
CA ALA A 54 5.90 -4.36 -5.43
C ALA A 54 5.47 -3.49 -4.24
N ALA A 55 5.32 -2.19 -4.47
CA ALA A 55 4.84 -1.28 -3.46
C ALA A 55 3.34 -1.45 -3.19
N VAL A 56 2.94 -1.19 -1.95
CA VAL A 56 1.55 -1.17 -1.49
C VAL A 56 1.20 0.21 -0.92
N LEU A 57 -0.09 0.47 -0.72
CA LEU A 57 -0.54 1.58 0.09
C LEU A 57 -0.73 1.10 1.53
N GLU A 58 0.03 1.67 2.46
CA GLU A 58 -0.14 1.48 3.90
C GLU A 58 -1.00 2.61 4.46
N THR A 59 -2.13 2.26 5.07
CA THR A 59 -3.08 3.23 5.65
C THR A 59 -3.13 3.06 7.17
N THR A 60 -3.19 4.17 7.90
CA THR A 60 -3.20 4.18 9.36
C THR A 60 -4.45 4.89 9.88
N LEU A 61 -5.09 4.32 10.90
CA LEU A 61 -6.34 4.77 11.55
C LEU A 61 -7.62 4.64 10.70
N ASP A 62 -7.88 5.55 9.77
CA ASP A 62 -9.21 5.72 9.13
C ASP A 62 -9.22 5.38 7.62
N GLY A 63 -8.17 4.72 7.13
CA GLY A 63 -8.06 4.24 5.74
C GLY A 63 -8.07 5.37 4.70
N CYS A 64 -8.12 5.04 3.41
CA CYS A 64 -8.27 6.02 2.33
C CYS A 64 -9.49 5.71 1.44
N SER A 65 -9.84 6.65 0.55
CA SER A 65 -10.84 6.43 -0.50
C SER A 65 -10.21 6.73 -1.85
N LEU A 66 -10.24 5.75 -2.76
CA LEU A 66 -9.54 5.80 -4.04
C LEU A 66 -10.54 5.56 -5.18
N ARG A 67 -10.38 6.30 -6.27
CA ARG A 67 -11.14 6.08 -7.50
C ARG A 67 -10.20 5.58 -8.61
N PRO A 68 -10.31 4.32 -9.03
CA PRO A 68 -9.50 3.80 -10.13
C PRO A 68 -9.97 4.40 -11.46
N ARG A 69 -9.02 4.77 -12.32
CA ARG A 69 -9.30 5.31 -13.67
C ARG A 69 -9.42 4.23 -14.76
N SER A 70 -9.19 2.98 -14.39
CA SER A 70 -9.36 1.78 -15.22
C SER A 70 -9.69 0.59 -14.33
N ALA A 71 -10.03 -0.56 -14.89
CA ALA A 71 -10.29 -1.77 -14.10
C ALA A 71 -9.03 -2.18 -13.30
N VAL A 72 -9.21 -2.48 -12.02
CA VAL A 72 -8.14 -2.91 -11.10
C VAL A 72 -8.61 -4.09 -10.23
N THR A 73 -7.65 -4.89 -9.79
CA THR A 73 -7.86 -5.91 -8.74
C THR A 73 -7.13 -5.44 -7.49
N VAL A 74 -7.81 -5.48 -6.35
CA VAL A 74 -7.29 -4.95 -5.07
C VAL A 74 -7.47 -6.02 -3.98
N ALA A 75 -6.48 -6.15 -3.11
CA ALA A 75 -6.58 -6.89 -1.86
C ALA A 75 -6.30 -5.95 -0.69
N VAL A 76 -7.03 -6.12 0.41
CA VAL A 76 -6.83 -5.39 1.67
C VAL A 76 -6.50 -6.39 2.77
N THR A 77 -5.43 -6.14 3.51
CA THR A 77 -4.91 -7.01 4.57
C THR A 77 -4.45 -6.19 5.77
N GLY A 78 -4.04 -6.84 6.86
CA GLY A 78 -3.57 -6.18 8.08
C GLY A 78 -4.70 -6.03 9.09
N ALA A 79 -4.79 -4.86 9.73
CA ALA A 79 -5.80 -4.59 10.76
C ALA A 79 -7.24 -4.76 10.21
N PRO A 80 -8.15 -5.43 10.95
CA PRO A 80 -9.55 -5.54 10.55
C PRO A 80 -10.18 -4.16 10.36
N CYS A 81 -10.74 -3.93 9.18
CA CYS A 81 -11.41 -2.68 8.85
C CYS A 81 -12.60 -2.95 7.92
N ARG A 82 -13.55 -2.01 7.88
CA ARG A 82 -14.64 -2.06 6.92
C ARG A 82 -14.11 -1.63 5.55
N VAL A 83 -14.27 -2.49 4.56
CA VAL A 83 -13.95 -2.20 3.15
C VAL A 83 -15.25 -2.14 2.36
N THR A 84 -15.42 -1.10 1.55
CA THR A 84 -16.61 -0.91 0.71
C THR A 84 -16.19 -0.63 -0.73
N VAL A 85 -16.98 -1.13 -1.68
CA VAL A 85 -16.89 -0.84 -3.11
C VAL A 85 -18.30 -0.49 -3.58
N ASP A 86 -18.43 0.61 -4.32
CA ASP A 86 -19.70 1.06 -4.92
C ASP A 86 -19.98 0.34 -6.24
#